data_AF-A0A7V8Z8L4-F1
#
_entry.id   AF-A0A7V8Z8L4-F1
#
_cell.length_a   1.000
_cell.length_b   1.000
_cell.length_c   1.000
_cell.angle_alpha   90.00
_cell.angle_beta   90.00
_cell.angle_gamma   90.00
#
_symmetry.space_group_name_H-M   'P 1'
#
loop_
_entity.id
_entity.type
_entity.pdbx_description
1 polymer ?
#
loop_
_entity_poly.entity_id
_entity_poly.type
_entity_poly.pdbx_seq_one_letter_code
_entity_poly.pdbx_strand_id
1 'polypeptide(L)'
;MIGRRWHIERYIAAAILPYLLIALLLLTAILFAQQVGRFAEILGATRAPLDIVFEIALGLTPNVLIFTVPLATLAGTVIGFSRMNSDSEVVAMRASGVGPWQMLAPALLIGTVLTACTLYIGIKMVPGAARSLREVAVRAALIKLQSPVELRSFNTEIPGKIIFVHEGDEASNLWRGVFILAEEKDKKVLVTARTGRIDSSNEQAELVLSDGQAITLSSST
;
A
#
# COMPACT_ATOMS: atom_id res chain seq x y z
N MET A 1 -43.57 13.67 -23.67
CA MET A 1 -43.46 13.40 -22.20
C MET A 1 -42.07 12.91 -21.74
N ILE A 2 -41.01 12.93 -22.57
CA ILE A 2 -39.71 12.31 -22.24
C ILE A 2 -38.72 13.29 -21.57
N GLY A 3 -38.89 14.61 -21.76
CA GLY A 3 -37.95 15.61 -21.22
C GLY A 3 -37.96 15.80 -19.70
N ARG A 4 -39.05 15.46 -18.99
CA ARG A 4 -39.19 15.75 -17.55
C ARG A 4 -38.42 14.78 -16.63
N ARG A 5 -38.05 13.59 -17.12
CA ARG A 5 -37.41 12.53 -16.31
C ARG A 5 -35.94 12.84 -15.98
N TRP A 6 -35.24 13.49 -16.90
CA TRP A 6 -33.81 13.80 -16.80
C TRP A 6 -33.47 14.82 -15.71
N HIS A 7 -34.41 15.71 -15.36
CA HIS A 7 -34.17 16.73 -14.35
C HIS A 7 -34.04 16.14 -12.94
N ILE A 8 -34.86 15.14 -12.60
CA ILE A 8 -34.83 14.49 -11.28
C ILE A 8 -33.58 13.61 -11.14
N GLU A 9 -33.26 12.84 -12.17
CA GLU A 9 -32.07 11.97 -12.15
C GLU A 9 -30.78 12.77 -12.03
N ARG A 10 -30.68 13.89 -12.78
CA ARG A 10 -29.54 14.81 -12.67
C ARG A 10 -29.48 15.49 -11.31
N TYR A 11 -30.63 15.84 -10.73
CA TYR A 11 -30.70 16.43 -9.40
C TYR A 11 -30.18 15.46 -8.33
N ILE A 12 -30.66 14.21 -8.32
CA ILE A 12 -30.21 13.18 -7.37
C ILE A 12 -28.70 12.92 -7.54
N ALA A 13 -28.21 12.84 -8.77
CA ALA A 13 -26.78 12.70 -9.02
C ALA A 13 -25.98 13.90 -8.47
N ALA A 14 -26.45 15.13 -8.70
CA ALA A 14 -25.83 16.34 -8.17
C ALA A 14 -25.90 16.45 -6.64
N ALA A 15 -26.92 15.86 -6.01
CA ALA A 15 -27.04 15.78 -4.56
C ALA A 15 -26.07 14.75 -3.96
N ILE A 16 -25.83 13.62 -4.62
CA ILE A 16 -24.92 12.56 -4.15
C ILE A 16 -23.45 12.91 -4.38
N LEU A 17 -23.12 13.49 -5.54
CA LEU A 17 -21.75 13.76 -5.98
C LEU A 17 -20.86 14.52 -4.98
N PRO A 18 -21.30 15.61 -4.33
CA PRO A 18 -20.45 16.32 -3.38
C PRO A 18 -20.08 15.46 -2.17
N TYR A 19 -21.02 14.68 -1.63
CA TYR A 19 -20.74 13.79 -0.50
C TYR A 19 -19.82 12.64 -0.90
N LEU A 20 -19.97 12.11 -2.12
CA LEU A 20 -19.07 11.11 -2.67
C LEU A 20 -17.65 11.65 -2.80
N LEU A 21 -17.48 12.85 -3.36
CA LEU A 21 -16.16 13.47 -3.53
C LEU A 21 -15.48 13.77 -2.19
N ILE A 22 -16.24 14.28 -1.21
CA ILE A 22 -15.72 14.54 0.14
C ILE A 22 -15.33 13.23 0.81
N ALA A 23 -16.19 12.20 0.76
CA ALA A 23 -15.88 10.90 1.33
C ALA A 23 -14.65 10.26 0.65
N LEU A 24 -14.53 10.37 -0.67
CA LEU A 24 -13.39 9.87 -1.42
C LEU A 24 -12.10 10.58 -1.01
N LEU A 25 -12.13 11.91 -0.92
CA LEU A 25 -10.98 12.71 -0.51
C LEU A 25 -10.54 12.35 0.90
N LEU A 26 -11.47 12.32 1.86
CA LEU A 26 -11.18 12.02 3.26
C LEU A 26 -10.64 10.60 3.44
N LEU A 27 -11.31 9.59 2.87
CA LEU A 27 -10.87 8.21 2.98
C LEU A 27 -9.52 8.00 2.29
N THR A 28 -9.29 8.64 1.15
CA THR A 28 -8.00 8.60 0.45
C THR A 28 -6.92 9.26 1.28
N ALA A 29 -7.14 10.44 1.85
CA ALA A 29 -6.17 11.09 2.72
C ALA A 29 -5.81 10.23 3.94
N ILE A 30 -6.79 9.65 4.62
CA ILE A 30 -6.59 8.81 5.81
C ILE A 30 -5.79 7.55 5.45
N LEU A 31 -6.24 6.78 4.46
CA LEU A 31 -5.56 5.53 4.09
C LEU A 31 -4.18 5.79 3.47
N PHE A 32 -4.03 6.88 2.72
CA PHE A 32 -2.75 7.27 2.16
C PHE A 32 -1.75 7.65 3.26
N ALA A 33 -2.15 8.47 4.23
CA ALA A 33 -1.32 8.80 5.38
C ALA A 33 -0.93 7.55 6.19
N GLN A 34 -1.86 6.62 6.39
CA GLN A 34 -1.55 5.33 7.02
C GLN A 34 -0.52 4.52 6.24
N GLN A 35 -0.66 4.41 4.92
CA GLN A 35 0.31 3.67 4.11
C GLN A 35 1.69 4.34 4.13
N VAL A 36 1.76 5.66 3.95
CA VAL A 36 3.02 6.41 4.04
C VAL A 36 3.68 6.21 5.41
N GLY A 37 2.92 6.26 6.50
CA GLY A 37 3.44 6.01 7.86
C GLY A 37 4.10 4.64 8.00
N ARG A 38 3.45 3.57 7.52
CA ARG A 38 4.04 2.22 7.54
C ARG A 38 5.33 2.14 6.74
N PHE A 39 5.40 2.79 5.58
CA PHE A 39 6.61 2.80 4.77
C PHE A 39 7.73 3.62 5.42
N ALA A 40 7.41 4.72 6.10
CA ALA A 40 8.38 5.49 6.86
C ALA A 40 8.97 4.69 8.04
N GLU A 41 8.17 3.89 8.74
CA GLU A 41 8.66 2.98 9.79
C GLU A 41 9.62 1.93 9.24
N ILE A 42 9.31 1.33 8.07
CA ILE A 42 10.17 0.32 7.42
C ILE A 42 11.49 0.94 6.96
N LEU A 43 11.45 2.12 6.36
CA LEU A 43 12.65 2.79 5.85
C LEU A 43 13.60 3.22 6.96
N GLY A 44 13.14 3.29 8.21
CA GLY A 44 13.93 3.86 9.31
C GLY A 44 14.20 5.35 9.06
N ALA A 45 14.81 6.05 10.01
CA ALA A 45 15.15 7.47 9.91
C ALA A 45 16.20 7.79 8.82
N THR A 46 16.37 6.94 7.82
CA THR A 46 17.20 7.19 6.64
C THR A 46 16.57 8.33 5.86
N ARG A 47 17.37 9.37 5.58
CA ARG A 47 17.00 10.45 4.65
C ARG A 47 16.85 9.85 3.25
N ALA A 48 15.70 9.24 2.98
CA ALA A 48 15.34 8.81 1.63
C ALA A 48 15.24 10.08 0.77
N PRO A 49 15.93 10.13 -0.37
CA PRO A 49 15.84 11.27 -1.26
C PRO A 49 14.39 11.44 -1.76
N LEU A 50 13.98 12.70 -1.98
CA LEU A 50 12.59 13.08 -2.24
C LEU A 50 11.99 12.42 -3.50
N ASP A 51 12.85 12.04 -4.44
CA ASP A 51 12.51 11.28 -5.64
C ASP A 51 11.96 9.89 -5.32
N ILE A 52 12.61 9.14 -4.42
CA ILE A 52 12.17 7.81 -3.99
C ILE A 52 10.82 7.93 -3.25
N VAL A 53 10.66 8.95 -2.41
CA VAL A 53 9.39 9.19 -1.69
C VAL A 53 8.24 9.43 -2.67
N PHE A 54 8.48 10.20 -3.74
CA PHE A 54 7.47 10.48 -4.75
C PHE A 54 7.11 9.24 -5.57
N GLU A 55 8.10 8.39 -5.90
CA GLU A 55 7.88 7.14 -6.61
C GLU A 55 7.05 6.14 -5.77
N ILE A 56 7.34 6.06 -4.46
CA ILE A 56 6.55 5.28 -3.51
C ILE A 56 5.12 5.84 -3.42
N ALA A 57 4.97 7.16 -3.25
CA ALA A 57 3.65 7.81 -3.19
C ALA A 57 2.79 7.49 -4.42
N LEU A 58 3.37 7.56 -5.62
CA LEU A 58 2.70 7.20 -6.86
C LEU A 58 2.34 5.71 -6.93
N GLY A 59 3.21 4.82 -6.44
CA GLY A 59 2.92 3.40 -6.34
C GLY A 59 1.84 3.05 -5.30
N LEU A 60 1.72 3.83 -4.23
CA LEU A 60 0.70 3.60 -3.20
C LEU A 60 -0.69 4.07 -3.62
N THR A 61 -0.76 5.10 -4.48
CA THR A 61 -2.02 5.72 -4.88
C THR A 61 -3.04 4.72 -5.47
N PRO A 62 -2.69 3.84 -6.43
CA PRO A 62 -3.63 2.83 -6.97
C PRO A 62 -4.13 1.85 -5.91
N ASN A 63 -3.25 1.45 -4.97
CA ASN A 63 -3.61 0.54 -3.89
C ASN A 63 -4.57 1.18 -2.90
N VAL A 64 -4.47 2.49 -2.64
CA VAL A 64 -5.44 3.19 -1.81
C VAL A 64 -6.78 3.32 -2.54
N LEU A 65 -6.75 3.76 -3.80
CA LEU A 65 -7.96 4.02 -4.59
C LEU A 65 -8.85 2.79 -4.78
N ILE A 66 -8.28 1.59 -4.86
CA ILE A 66 -9.07 0.36 -5.01
C ILE A 66 -10.02 0.12 -3.83
N PHE A 67 -9.64 0.58 -2.63
CA PHE A 67 -10.47 0.47 -1.42
C PHE A 67 -11.31 1.73 -1.19
N THR A 68 -10.75 2.92 -1.43
CA THR A 68 -11.45 4.16 -1.10
C THR A 68 -12.60 4.47 -2.05
N VAL A 69 -12.49 4.12 -3.34
CA VAL A 69 -13.58 4.33 -4.30
C VAL A 69 -14.88 3.61 -3.91
N PRO A 70 -14.91 2.29 -3.66
CA PRO A 70 -16.14 1.60 -3.27
C PRO A 70 -16.67 2.08 -1.91
N LEU A 71 -15.80 2.32 -0.93
CA LEU A 71 -16.19 2.86 0.39
C LEU A 71 -16.80 4.26 0.28
N ALA A 72 -16.19 5.14 -0.51
CA ALA A 72 -16.69 6.50 -0.75
C ALA A 72 -17.99 6.50 -1.55
N THR A 73 -18.14 5.57 -2.49
CA THR A 73 -19.39 5.41 -3.25
C THR A 73 -20.54 5.04 -2.32
N LEU A 74 -20.32 4.08 -1.41
CA LEU A 74 -21.29 3.70 -0.39
C LEU A 74 -21.63 4.90 0.51
N ALA A 75 -20.61 5.51 1.11
CA ALA A 75 -20.79 6.62 2.04
C ALA A 75 -21.48 7.83 1.38
N GLY A 76 -21.02 8.24 0.20
CA GLY A 76 -21.59 9.36 -0.55
C GLY A 76 -23.04 9.13 -0.93
N THR A 77 -23.39 7.91 -1.36
CA THR A 77 -24.76 7.55 -1.71
C THR A 77 -25.66 7.57 -0.46
N VAL A 78 -25.23 6.95 0.64
CA VAL A 78 -25.98 6.92 1.89
C VAL A 78 -26.20 8.33 2.44
N ILE A 79 -25.14 9.15 2.50
CA ILE A 79 -25.22 10.53 3.00
C ILE A 79 -26.10 11.39 2.10
N GLY A 80 -25.95 11.27 0.78
CA GLY A 80 -26.76 12.02 -0.19
C GLY A 80 -28.26 11.70 -0.06
N PHE A 81 -28.63 10.42 -0.01
CA PHE A 81 -30.02 10.02 0.23
C PHE A 81 -30.50 10.41 1.63
N SER A 82 -29.66 10.30 2.66
CA SER A 82 -30.00 10.72 4.01
C SER A 82 -30.31 12.21 4.07
N ARG A 83 -29.54 13.06 3.39
CA ARG A 83 -29.74 14.51 3.32
C ARG A 83 -31.04 14.87 2.61
N MET A 84 -31.26 14.34 1.40
CA MET A 84 -32.52 14.53 0.68
C MET A 84 -33.74 14.02 1.46
N ASN A 85 -33.58 12.97 2.26
CA ASN A 85 -34.65 12.46 3.11
C ASN A 85 -34.93 13.38 4.31
N SER A 86 -33.88 13.89 4.97
CA SER A 86 -34.01 14.89 6.05
C SER A 86 -34.67 16.18 5.58
N ASP A 87 -34.36 16.61 4.35
CA ASP A 87 -34.96 17.81 3.73
C ASP A 87 -36.35 17.52 3.13
N SER A 88 -36.91 16.33 3.38
CA SER A 88 -38.22 15.86 2.88
C SER A 88 -38.36 15.82 1.34
N GLU A 89 -37.26 15.95 0.60
CA GLU A 89 -37.25 15.92 -0.87
C GLU A 89 -37.62 14.54 -1.41
N VAL A 90 -37.12 13.48 -0.75
CA VAL A 90 -37.49 12.09 -1.06
C VAL A 90 -39.00 11.88 -0.90
N VAL A 91 -39.57 12.39 0.19
CA VAL A 91 -41.01 12.28 0.47
C VAL A 91 -41.82 13.06 -0.56
N ALA A 92 -41.42 14.29 -0.89
CA ALA A 92 -42.08 15.12 -1.90
C ALA A 92 -42.03 14.49 -3.31
N MET A 93 -40.88 13.92 -3.70
CA MET A 93 -40.74 13.19 -4.96
C MET A 93 -41.68 11.98 -5.00
N ARG A 94 -41.77 11.21 -3.92
CA ARG A 94 -42.69 10.06 -3.85
C ARG A 94 -44.16 10.47 -3.88
N ALA A 95 -44.53 11.55 -3.19
CA ALA A 95 -45.88 12.12 -3.23
C ALA A 95 -46.28 12.60 -4.64
N SER A 96 -45.29 13.04 -5.42
CA SER A 96 -45.46 13.46 -6.83
C SER A 96 -45.51 12.30 -7.83
N GLY A 97 -45.52 11.04 -7.35
CA GLY A 97 -45.60 9.85 -8.19
C GLY A 97 -44.26 9.39 -8.78
N VAL A 98 -43.11 9.87 -8.28
CA VAL A 98 -41.80 9.38 -8.71
C VAL A 98 -41.59 7.96 -8.17
N GLY A 99 -41.40 7.00 -9.08
CA GLY A 99 -41.15 5.61 -8.72
C GLY A 99 -39.78 5.38 -8.08
N PRO A 100 -39.62 4.39 -7.19
CA PRO A 100 -38.36 4.11 -6.50
C PRO A 100 -37.20 3.81 -7.47
N TRP A 101 -37.48 3.09 -8.56
CA TRP A 101 -36.49 2.77 -9.58
C TRP A 101 -35.90 4.00 -10.27
N GLN A 102 -36.70 5.04 -10.47
CA GLN A 102 -36.23 6.28 -11.08
C GLN A 102 -35.33 7.07 -10.12
N MET A 103 -35.52 6.92 -8.81
CA MET A 103 -34.66 7.52 -7.79
C MET A 103 -33.34 6.75 -7.64
N LEU A 104 -33.38 5.42 -7.77
CA LEU A 104 -32.21 4.54 -7.67
C LEU A 104 -31.31 4.56 -8.91
N ALA A 105 -31.89 4.73 -10.11
CA ALA A 105 -31.17 4.74 -11.39
C ALA A 105 -29.89 5.62 -11.41
N PRO A 106 -29.91 6.91 -10.97
CA PRO A 106 -28.70 7.74 -10.98
C PRO A 106 -27.61 7.21 -10.04
N ALA A 107 -27.98 6.69 -8.86
CA ALA A 107 -27.02 6.11 -7.92
C ALA A 107 -26.39 4.82 -8.48
N LEU A 108 -27.20 3.97 -9.15
CA LEU A 108 -26.72 2.78 -9.84
C LEU A 108 -25.79 3.12 -11.01
N LEU A 109 -26.10 4.17 -11.77
CA LEU A 109 -25.24 4.64 -12.86
C LEU A 109 -23.88 5.11 -12.33
N ILE A 110 -23.86 5.94 -11.28
CA ILE A 110 -22.63 6.39 -10.62
C ILE A 110 -21.83 5.19 -10.10
N GLY A 111 -22.49 4.26 -9.39
CA GLY A 111 -21.86 3.06 -8.86
C GLY A 111 -21.28 2.17 -9.96
N THR A 112 -21.98 2.01 -11.09
CA THR A 112 -21.49 1.21 -12.23
C THR A 112 -20.26 1.85 -12.87
N VAL A 113 -20.27 3.16 -13.08
CA VAL A 113 -19.13 3.91 -13.62
C VAL A 113 -17.92 3.79 -12.70
N LEU A 114 -18.12 4.00 -11.40
CA LEU A 114 -17.03 3.88 -10.41
C LEU A 114 -16.53 2.45 -10.27
N THR A 115 -17.40 1.45 -10.37
CA THR A 115 -17.00 0.03 -10.39
C THR A 115 -16.12 -0.27 -11.59
N ALA A 116 -16.48 0.22 -12.78
CA ALA A 116 -15.65 0.07 -13.98
C ALA A 116 -14.28 0.77 -13.81
N CYS A 117 -14.25 1.96 -13.23
CA CYS A 117 -13.01 2.65 -12.88
C CYS A 117 -12.16 1.83 -11.89
N THR A 118 -12.74 1.32 -10.81
CA THR A 118 -12.04 0.50 -9.81
C THR A 118 -11.50 -0.79 -10.42
N LEU A 119 -12.27 -1.46 -11.28
CA LEU A 119 -11.82 -2.65 -12.01
C LEU A 119 -10.64 -2.33 -12.92
N TYR A 120 -10.70 -1.21 -13.65
CA TYR A 120 -9.60 -0.77 -14.50
C TYR A 120 -8.32 -0.52 -13.69
N ILE A 121 -8.43 0.20 -12.56
CA ILE A 121 -7.31 0.44 -11.65
C ILE A 121 -6.75 -0.89 -11.13
N GLY A 122 -7.62 -1.81 -10.69
CA GLY A 122 -7.22 -3.11 -10.15
C GLY A 122 -6.52 -4.01 -11.16
N ILE A 123 -6.98 -4.05 -12.41
CA ILE A 123 -6.42 -4.94 -13.44
C ILE A 123 -5.14 -4.35 -14.05
N LYS A 124 -5.08 -3.03 -14.27
CA LYS A 124 -3.95 -2.40 -14.99
C LYS A 124 -2.94 -1.73 -14.06
N MET A 125 -3.41 -0.95 -13.08
CA MET A 125 -2.53 -0.08 -12.30
C MET A 125 -1.94 -0.80 -11.07
N VAL A 126 -2.73 -1.59 -10.35
CA VAL A 126 -2.27 -2.31 -9.16
C VAL A 126 -1.11 -3.28 -9.43
N PRO A 127 -1.12 -4.15 -10.45
CA PRO A 127 0.02 -5.04 -10.68
C PRO A 127 1.29 -4.28 -11.10
N GLY A 128 1.16 -3.16 -11.81
CA GLY A 128 2.29 -2.29 -12.15
C GLY A 128 2.88 -1.63 -10.90
N ALA A 129 2.01 -1.07 -10.06
CA ALA A 129 2.37 -0.47 -8.79
C ALA A 129 3.02 -1.47 -7.81
N ALA A 130 2.53 -2.71 -7.76
CA ALA A 130 3.12 -3.76 -6.93
C ALA A 130 4.55 -4.13 -7.37
N ARG A 131 4.83 -4.10 -8.68
CA ARG A 131 6.17 -4.34 -9.23
C ARG A 131 7.12 -3.18 -8.89
N SER A 132 6.70 -1.95 -9.13
CA SER A 132 7.53 -0.77 -8.82
C SER A 132 7.81 -0.65 -7.32
N LEU A 133 6.82 -0.88 -6.46
CA LEU A 133 7.02 -0.90 -5.01
C LEU A 133 8.02 -1.97 -4.57
N ARG A 134 8.01 -3.15 -5.21
CA ARG A 134 8.96 -4.21 -4.90
C ARG A 134 10.38 -3.83 -5.31
N GLU A 135 10.56 -3.23 -6.49
CA GLU A 135 11.86 -2.74 -6.95
C GLU A 135 12.39 -1.61 -6.07
N VAL A 136 11.53 -0.67 -5.68
CA VAL A 136 11.91 0.43 -4.78
C VAL A 136 12.22 -0.12 -3.39
N ALA A 137 11.47 -1.10 -2.87
CA ALA A 137 11.78 -1.74 -1.60
C ALA A 137 13.14 -2.47 -1.65
N VAL A 138 13.45 -3.17 -2.75
CA VAL A 138 14.77 -3.81 -2.94
C VAL A 138 15.88 -2.77 -3.01
N ARG A 139 15.70 -1.69 -3.76
CA ARG A 139 16.68 -0.59 -3.82
C ARG A 139 16.87 0.09 -2.48
N ALA A 140 15.79 0.37 -1.75
CA ALA A 140 15.85 0.95 -0.42
C ALA A 140 16.55 0.02 0.58
N ALA A 141 16.30 -1.29 0.51
CA ALA A 141 17.02 -2.28 1.31
C ALA A 141 18.52 -2.32 0.98
N LEU A 142 18.89 -2.26 -0.32
CA LEU A 142 20.29 -2.18 -0.74
C LEU A 142 20.97 -0.89 -0.27
N ILE A 143 20.27 0.25 -0.32
CA ILE A 143 20.78 1.53 0.22
C ILE A 143 20.92 1.46 1.74
N LYS A 144 19.99 0.81 2.45
CA LYS A 144 20.05 0.57 3.90
C LYS A 144 21.20 -0.37 4.28
N LEU A 145 21.60 -1.28 3.38
CA LEU A 145 22.80 -2.12 3.55
C LEU A 145 24.11 -1.38 3.26
N GLN A 146 24.07 -0.35 2.40
CA GLN A 146 25.22 0.51 2.07
C GLN A 146 25.35 1.72 3.00
N SER A 147 24.27 2.09 3.71
CA SER A 147 24.27 3.15 4.70
C SER A 147 24.53 2.55 6.09
N PRO A 148 25.46 3.08 6.89
CA PRO A 148 25.67 2.63 8.26
C PRO A 148 24.52 3.10 9.16
N VAL A 149 23.30 2.57 8.96
CA VAL A 149 22.16 2.87 9.82
C VAL A 149 22.18 1.88 10.98
N GLU A 150 22.83 2.35 12.04
CA GLU A 150 22.69 1.93 13.44
C GLU A 150 22.90 0.44 13.70
N LEU A 151 24.17 0.11 13.98
CA LEU A 151 24.55 -1.02 14.83
C LEU A 151 23.52 -1.17 15.98
N ARG A 152 22.96 -2.38 16.14
CA ARG A 152 22.11 -2.87 17.26
C ARG A 152 20.58 -2.82 17.11
N SER A 153 19.99 -3.04 15.93
CA SER A 153 18.58 -3.46 15.89
C SER A 153 18.38 -4.74 15.07
N PHE A 154 17.59 -5.66 15.63
CA PHE A 154 17.23 -6.92 15.00
C PHE A 154 16.41 -6.65 13.74
N ASN A 155 17.04 -6.72 12.57
CA ASN A 155 16.30 -6.54 11.33
C ASN A 155 15.60 -7.86 10.94
N THR A 156 14.27 -7.82 10.90
CA THR A 156 13.37 -8.95 10.57
C THR A 156 12.68 -8.69 9.22
N GLU A 157 13.38 -8.07 8.27
CA GLU A 157 12.84 -7.66 6.96
C GLU A 157 12.80 -8.79 5.91
N ILE A 158 13.33 -9.98 6.20
CA ILE A 158 13.21 -11.18 5.36
C ILE A 158 12.39 -12.22 6.14
N PRO A 159 11.26 -12.75 5.60
CA PRO A 159 10.49 -13.78 6.28
C PRO A 159 11.37 -14.98 6.66
N GLY A 160 11.56 -15.20 7.95
CA GLY A 160 12.37 -16.29 8.50
C GLY A 160 13.88 -16.07 8.49
N LYS A 161 14.43 -14.86 8.24
CA LYS A 161 15.87 -14.61 8.37
C LYS A 161 16.17 -13.32 9.13
N ILE A 162 16.92 -13.43 10.23
CA ILE A 162 17.44 -12.30 11.02
C ILE A 162 18.92 -12.15 10.66
N ILE A 163 19.33 -10.97 10.18
CA ILE A 163 20.72 -10.67 9.84
C ILE A 163 21.23 -9.55 10.77
N PHE A 164 22.38 -9.77 11.39
CA PHE A 164 23.04 -8.85 12.30
C PHE A 164 24.49 -8.68 11.85
N VAL A 165 24.96 -7.43 11.76
CA VAL A 165 26.34 -7.10 11.36
C VAL A 165 26.93 -6.21 12.44
N HIS A 166 28.08 -6.60 12.98
CA HIS A 166 28.70 -5.91 14.12
C HIS A 166 29.42 -4.63 13.71
N GLU A 167 30.19 -4.65 12.61
CA GLU A 167 30.93 -3.50 12.08
C GLU A 167 30.99 -3.59 10.55
N GLY A 168 30.87 -2.46 9.85
CA GLY A 168 31.04 -2.38 8.39
C GLY A 168 31.98 -1.25 8.03
N ASP A 169 32.98 -1.54 7.21
CA ASP A 169 33.93 -0.55 6.67
C ASP A 169 33.59 -0.23 5.21
N GLU A 170 33.12 1.01 4.96
CA GLU A 170 32.66 1.51 3.65
C GLU A 170 33.78 1.52 2.60
N ALA A 171 35.04 1.75 3.00
CA ALA A 171 36.15 1.85 2.05
C ALA A 171 36.59 0.50 1.47
N SER A 172 36.25 -0.60 2.16
CA SER A 172 36.73 -1.94 1.83
C SER A 172 35.62 -2.95 1.52
N ASN A 173 34.34 -2.54 1.65
CA ASN A 173 33.16 -3.39 1.48
C ASN A 173 33.24 -4.68 2.34
N LEU A 174 33.91 -4.57 3.48
CA LEU A 174 34.14 -5.65 4.45
C LEU A 174 33.23 -5.44 5.65
N TRP A 175 32.36 -6.40 5.88
CA TRP A 175 31.60 -6.55 7.10
C TRP A 175 32.39 -7.41 8.08
N ARG A 176 32.37 -7.06 9.36
CA ARG A 176 32.96 -7.83 10.46
C ARG A 176 31.89 -8.21 11.45
N GLY A 177 31.97 -9.45 11.94
CA GLY A 177 31.01 -10.00 12.92
C GLY A 177 29.59 -10.11 12.37
N VAL A 178 29.41 -10.91 11.32
CA VAL A 178 28.10 -11.18 10.72
C VAL A 178 27.43 -12.35 11.44
N PHE A 179 26.17 -12.20 11.82
CA PHE A 179 25.32 -13.22 12.43
C PHE A 179 24.02 -13.31 11.62
N ILE A 180 23.71 -14.49 11.11
CA ILE A 180 22.50 -14.76 10.33
C ILE A 180 21.76 -15.91 11.01
N LEU A 181 20.53 -15.68 11.44
CA LEU A 181 19.63 -16.73 11.88
C LEU A 181 18.62 -16.96 10.77
N ALA A 182 18.63 -18.13 10.13
CA ALA A 182 17.65 -18.54 9.15
C ALA A 182 16.76 -19.66 9.72
N GLU A 183 15.46 -19.44 9.70
CA GLU A 183 14.44 -20.41 10.09
C GLU A 183 13.81 -20.99 8.83
N GLU A 184 14.17 -22.22 8.51
CA GLU A 184 13.70 -22.91 7.32
C GLU A 184 12.87 -24.13 7.74
N LYS A 185 11.54 -23.94 7.74
CA LYS A 185 10.40 -24.89 7.94
C LYS A 185 10.45 -25.95 9.06
N ASP A 186 11.62 -26.43 9.48
CA ASP A 186 11.84 -27.40 10.57
C ASP A 186 13.29 -27.36 11.13
N LYS A 187 14.12 -26.41 10.68
CA LYS A 187 15.52 -26.26 11.10
C LYS A 187 15.84 -24.79 11.34
N LYS A 188 16.49 -24.51 12.47
CA LYS A 188 17.07 -23.19 12.75
C LYS A 188 18.55 -23.25 12.42
N VAL A 189 18.98 -22.52 11.39
CA VAL A 189 20.38 -22.43 10.99
C VAL A 189 20.93 -21.10 11.49
N LEU A 190 21.88 -21.17 12.42
CA LEU A 190 22.64 -20.03 12.90
C LEU A 190 23.98 -20.01 12.15
N VAL A 191 24.18 -19.01 11.29
CA VAL A 191 25.45 -18.77 10.61
C VAL A 191 26.13 -17.58 11.26
N THR A 192 27.33 -17.79 11.80
CA THR A 192 28.18 -16.71 12.33
C THR A 192 29.40 -16.62 11.45
N ALA A 193 29.87 -15.42 11.12
CA ALA A 193 31.06 -15.23 10.30
C ALA A 193 31.90 -14.06 10.78
N ARG A 194 33.22 -14.25 10.79
CA ARG A 194 34.16 -13.21 11.21
C ARG A 194 34.15 -12.05 10.22
N THR A 195 34.05 -12.35 8.93
CA THR A 195 34.02 -11.35 7.86
C THR A 195 32.96 -11.70 6.81
N GLY A 196 32.33 -10.70 6.22
CA GLY A 196 31.39 -10.85 5.11
C GLY A 196 31.63 -9.80 4.05
N ARG A 197 31.38 -10.13 2.78
CA ARG A 197 31.42 -9.18 1.66
C ARG A 197 30.24 -9.45 0.75
N ILE A 198 29.58 -8.40 0.29
CA ILE A 198 28.60 -8.52 -0.79
C ILE A 198 29.36 -8.50 -2.11
N ASP A 199 29.22 -9.56 -2.90
CA ASP A 199 29.62 -9.59 -4.30
C ASP A 199 28.37 -9.43 -5.17
N SER A 200 28.32 -8.35 -5.95
CA SER A 200 27.19 -8.00 -6.81
C SER A 200 27.51 -8.19 -8.30
N SER A 201 28.54 -8.97 -8.63
CA SER A 201 29.05 -9.09 -10.00
C SER A 201 28.12 -9.82 -10.99
N ASN A 202 27.12 -10.58 -10.54
CA ASN A 202 26.35 -11.50 -11.39
C ASN A 202 24.82 -11.37 -11.23
N GLU A 203 24.22 -10.19 -11.47
CA GLU A 203 22.75 -9.93 -11.50
C GLU A 203 21.94 -10.41 -10.26
N GLN A 204 22.60 -11.00 -9.27
CA GLN A 204 22.13 -11.52 -8.00
C GLN A 204 23.16 -11.07 -6.97
N ALA A 205 22.70 -10.45 -5.89
CA ALA A 205 23.57 -10.09 -4.79
C ALA A 205 23.91 -11.35 -4.00
N GLU A 206 25.17 -11.79 -4.02
CA GLU A 206 25.65 -12.92 -3.25
C GLU A 206 26.43 -12.43 -2.02
N LEU A 207 26.07 -12.95 -0.85
CA LEU A 207 26.78 -12.65 0.39
C LEU A 207 27.86 -13.70 0.62
N VAL A 208 29.11 -13.33 0.39
CA VAL A 208 30.28 -14.19 0.62
C VAL A 208 30.74 -14.01 2.06
N LEU A 209 30.62 -15.07 2.86
CA LEU A 209 31.05 -15.10 4.25
C LEU A 209 32.41 -15.79 4.34
N SER A 210 33.37 -15.13 4.97
CA SER A 210 34.73 -15.63 5.20
C SER A 210 34.93 -15.92 6.68
N ASP A 211 35.49 -17.09 6.98
CA ASP A 211 35.62 -17.65 8.34
C ASP A 211 34.28 -17.74 9.07
N GLY A 212 33.32 -18.40 8.42
CA GLY A 212 31.99 -18.66 8.95
C GLY A 212 31.80 -20.05 9.57
N GLN A 213 31.01 -20.13 10.62
CA GLN A 213 30.48 -21.38 11.18
C GLN A 213 28.97 -21.39 11.04
N ALA A 214 28.43 -22.48 10.48
CA ALA A 214 27.00 -22.72 10.40
C ALA A 214 26.61 -23.81 11.40
N ILE A 215 25.81 -23.45 12.40
CA ILE A 215 25.23 -24.36 13.39
C ILE A 215 23.79 -24.61 12.98
N THR A 216 23.49 -25.85 12.60
CA THR A 216 22.10 -26.28 12.37
C THR A 216 21.53 -26.82 13.66
N LEU A 217 20.61 -26.07 14.26
CA LEU A 217 19.82 -26.51 15.39
C LEU A 217 18.64 -27.32 14.85
N SER A 218 18.70 -28.64 15.04
CA SER A 218 17.54 -29.51 14.88
C SER A 218 16.65 -29.30 16.10
N SER A 219 15.41 -28.83 15.88
CA SER A 219 14.44 -28.68 16.96
C SER A 219 14.03 -30.06 17.45
N SER A 220 14.68 -30.59 18.49
CA SER A 220 14.21 -31.78 19.18
C SER A 220 13.20 -31.38 20.26
N THR A 221 11.92 -31.44 19.88
CA THR A 221 10.71 -31.43 20.72
C THR A 221 10.38 -30.15 21.49
#